data_AF-A0A5J6MQZ3-F1
#
_entry.id   AF-A0A5J6MQZ3-F1
#
_cell.length_a   1.000
_cell.length_b   1.000
_cell.length_c   1.000
_cell.angle_alpha   90.00
_cell.angle_beta   90.00
_cell.angle_gamma   90.00
#
_symmetry.space_group_name_H-M   'P 1'
#
loop_
_entity.id
_entity.type
_entity.pdbx_description
1 polymer ?
#
loop_
_entity_poly.entity_id
_entity_poly.type
_entity_poly.pdbx_seq_one_letter_code
_entity_poly.pdbx_strand_id
1 'polypeptide(L)'
;MHFIPPRPLAAVLIGLFLVACGVGSARAEEQPWLDLLKQQKFEALEAELQKLQTTFVEGECAECLANAPYVKFATSDPLIGERLDEWVATHPDSAAAHLARGRYLNHIAWLARGTGTASQTRPEQFAEMERLQTAAVQDLLWTVQHEPRSPLAFADLIYISTAQRGEIAAAQIYDSALQANPDSPAIYRARVWSLSPWWQGVLPWSDAMERQRAYIADLQQKYSDRPGFEWLEGYADYMEAEAFLRTGDIDAAISSFTKALSARERTPYLLARAEAYGDLKKLELRDADLKRALELSPDDEDALFENGRLNSRICRKAHSDGTDATDVCKAAIEQFDAAVAADPLAPKPLLYRSLLLAAIGQHEDARRDLHNADVYGKFDAWTQDMMASIYRIFDHDAAKVAFQNAIALGPNDPYWVEHYLLFLAQTGDCDFLKVQASYRERCRQSNRCQMVGDLDGMTESFQQTRRQSCAGKEWQQPETSLAMPE
;
A
#
# COMPACT_ATOMS: atom_id res chain seq x y z
N MET A 1 -20.43 -1.52 -15.59
CA MET A 1 -19.70 -0.74 -14.57
C MET A 1 -18.99 -1.74 -13.67
N HIS A 2 -17.71 -2.02 -13.94
CA HIS A 2 -16.95 -2.93 -13.07
C HIS A 2 -16.77 -2.24 -11.73
N PHE A 3 -17.18 -2.93 -10.66
CA PHE A 3 -17.05 -2.47 -9.29
C PHE A 3 -15.55 -2.49 -8.96
N ILE A 4 -14.90 -1.33 -9.01
CA ILE A 4 -13.52 -1.16 -8.54
C ILE A 4 -13.63 -1.26 -7.01
N PRO A 5 -13.00 -2.25 -6.34
CA PRO A 5 -13.02 -2.30 -4.89
C PRO A 5 -12.46 -0.99 -4.32
N PRO A 6 -13.04 -0.44 -3.23
CA PRO A 6 -12.53 0.77 -2.63
C PRO A 6 -11.03 0.62 -2.36
N ARG A 7 -10.26 1.57 -2.90
CA ARG A 7 -8.80 1.51 -2.85
C ARG A 7 -8.29 1.36 -1.42
N PRO A 8 -7.21 0.59 -1.25
CA PRO A 8 -6.53 0.50 0.02
C PRO A 8 -6.13 1.83 0.66
N LEU A 9 -6.22 1.87 1.98
CA LEU A 9 -5.59 2.89 2.82
C LEU A 9 -4.07 2.97 2.62
N ALA A 10 -3.43 1.92 2.09
CA ALA A 10 -1.98 1.77 2.00
C ALA A 10 -1.27 2.78 1.07
N ALA A 11 -1.91 3.24 -0.02
CA ALA A 11 -1.28 4.23 -0.91
C ALA A 11 -1.06 5.59 -0.21
N VAL A 12 -1.86 5.89 0.82
CA VAL A 12 -1.73 7.15 1.58
C VAL A 12 -0.85 6.97 2.82
N LEU A 13 -0.79 5.77 3.42
CA LEU A 13 0.01 5.54 4.63
C LEU A 13 1.51 5.33 4.37
N ILE A 14 1.87 4.77 3.21
CA ILE A 14 3.27 4.56 2.83
C ILE A 14 3.79 5.80 2.07
N GLY A 15 2.94 6.45 1.26
CA GLY A 15 3.28 7.66 0.50
C GLY A 15 3.35 8.97 1.30
N LEU A 16 3.16 8.96 2.63
CA LEU A 16 3.25 10.18 3.46
C LEU A 16 4.68 10.58 3.86
N PHE A 17 5.68 9.79 3.48
CA PHE A 17 7.04 9.92 4.02
C PHE A 17 8.11 10.41 3.05
N LEU A 18 7.81 10.63 1.77
CA LEU A 18 8.76 11.23 0.81
C LEU A 18 8.35 12.66 0.46
N VAL A 19 8.63 13.60 1.36
CA VAL A 19 9.02 14.93 0.89
C VAL A 19 10.49 14.81 0.51
N ALA A 20 10.73 14.53 -0.76
CA ALA A 20 11.98 14.91 -1.39
C ALA A 20 12.08 16.44 -1.24
N CYS A 21 12.85 16.89 -0.25
CA CYS A 21 13.53 18.16 -0.39
C CYS A 21 14.29 18.09 -1.71
N GLY A 22 14.20 19.14 -2.51
CA GLY A 22 15.00 19.27 -3.72
C GLY A 22 16.47 19.36 -3.35
N VAL A 23 17.10 18.21 -3.07
CA VAL A 23 18.54 18.08 -2.99
C VAL A 23 18.98 17.89 -4.43
N GLY A 24 19.47 18.99 -5.01
CA GLY A 24 20.05 18.95 -6.34
C GLY A 24 21.18 17.92 -6.37
N SER A 25 21.02 16.91 -7.21
CA SER A 25 22.10 16.07 -7.78
C SER A 25 23.30 15.76 -6.87
N ALA A 26 23.06 15.50 -5.58
CA ALA A 26 24.00 14.74 -4.78
C ALA A 26 23.79 13.30 -5.23
N ARG A 27 24.60 12.89 -6.20
CA ARG A 27 24.85 11.49 -6.55
C ARG A 27 24.74 10.66 -5.27
N ALA A 28 23.94 9.61 -5.27
CA ALA A 28 23.76 8.68 -4.15
C ALA A 28 25.11 8.40 -3.45
N GLU A 29 25.43 9.18 -2.41
CA GLU A 29 26.31 8.71 -1.36
C GLU A 29 25.50 7.60 -0.70
N GLU A 30 25.97 6.36 -0.81
CA GLU A 30 25.39 5.19 -0.14
C GLU A 30 25.10 5.56 1.30
N GLN A 31 23.83 5.81 1.61
CA GLN A 31 23.40 6.21 2.95
C GLN A 31 23.60 4.99 3.85
N PRO A 32 24.56 5.03 4.79
CA PRO A 32 25.12 3.81 5.37
C PRO A 32 24.21 3.22 6.47
N TRP A 33 23.07 3.83 6.78
CA TRP A 33 22.27 3.52 7.97
C TRP A 33 21.82 2.05 8.02
N LEU A 34 21.32 1.53 6.90
CA LEU A 34 20.93 0.11 6.82
C LEU A 34 22.14 -0.81 6.94
N ASP A 35 23.28 -0.46 6.34
CA ASP A 35 24.49 -1.26 6.42
C ASP A 35 25.09 -1.26 7.82
N LEU A 36 25.12 -0.11 8.50
CA LEU A 36 25.55 0.01 9.89
C LEU A 36 24.66 -0.81 10.81
N LEU A 37 23.33 -0.73 10.63
CA LEU A 37 22.36 -1.53 11.38
C LEU A 37 22.56 -3.04 11.13
N LYS A 38 22.63 -3.47 9.86
CA LYS A 38 22.83 -4.89 9.48
C LYS A 38 24.13 -5.46 10.02
N GLN A 39 25.20 -4.66 10.05
CA GLN A 39 26.52 -5.03 10.57
C GLN A 39 26.64 -4.85 12.10
N GLN A 40 25.56 -4.51 12.80
CA GLN A 40 25.54 -4.27 14.26
C GLN A 40 26.51 -3.18 14.73
N LYS A 41 26.83 -2.21 13.86
CA LYS A 41 27.70 -1.07 14.18
C LYS A 41 26.89 0.04 14.85
N PHE A 42 26.22 -0.28 15.96
CA PHE A 42 25.24 0.60 16.62
C PHE A 42 25.85 1.94 17.04
N GLU A 43 27.05 1.94 17.62
CA GLU A 43 27.73 3.19 18.02
C GLU A 43 27.98 4.15 16.85
N ALA A 44 28.35 3.61 15.69
CA ALA A 44 28.53 4.43 14.49
C ALA A 44 27.18 4.90 13.93
N LEU A 45 26.14 4.06 14.03
CA LEU A 45 24.79 4.42 13.64
C LEU A 45 24.24 5.57 14.50
N GLU A 46 24.38 5.47 15.83
CA GLU A 46 24.00 6.51 16.79
C GLU A 46 24.66 7.85 16.46
N ALA A 47 25.97 7.84 16.19
CA ALA A 47 26.71 9.05 15.84
C ALA A 47 26.19 9.71 14.56
N GLU A 48 25.87 8.92 13.53
CA GLU A 48 25.29 9.43 12.27
C GLU A 48 23.88 10.00 12.48
N LEU A 49 23.02 9.29 13.22
CA LEU A 49 21.66 9.77 13.48
C LEU A 49 21.64 11.03 14.35
N GLN A 50 22.50 11.12 15.36
CA GLN A 50 22.66 12.31 16.19
C GLN A 50 23.12 13.53 15.37
N LYS A 51 24.02 13.31 14.39
CA LYS A 51 24.45 14.35 13.47
C LYS A 51 23.29 14.89 12.63
N LEU A 52 22.44 14.00 12.11
CA LEU A 52 21.27 14.40 11.32
C LEU A 52 20.25 15.18 12.15
N GLN A 53 20.05 14.81 13.43
CA GLN A 53 19.16 15.54 14.34
C GLN A 53 19.67 16.95 14.68
N THR A 54 20.99 17.16 14.66
CA THR A 54 21.63 18.42 15.09
C THR A 54 21.99 19.36 13.95
N THR A 55 21.95 18.89 12.71
CA THR A 55 22.37 19.69 11.55
C THR A 55 21.22 20.55 11.03
N PHE A 56 21.40 21.86 11.14
CA PHE A 56 20.56 22.86 10.49
C PHE A 56 21.34 23.44 9.31
N VAL A 57 20.87 23.22 8.09
CA VAL A 57 21.38 23.93 6.90
C VAL A 57 20.38 25.03 6.56
N GLU A 58 20.85 26.27 6.49
CA GLU A 58 20.02 27.41 6.07
C GLU A 58 19.37 27.11 4.71
N GLY A 59 18.04 27.07 4.66
CA GLY A 59 17.27 26.80 3.44
C GLY A 59 16.87 25.34 3.21
N GLU A 60 17.23 24.40 4.08
CA GLU A 60 16.79 22.99 4.00
C GLU A 60 15.92 22.57 5.21
N CYS A 61 15.03 21.60 5.01
CA CYS A 61 14.15 21.07 6.04
C CYS A 61 14.92 20.12 6.98
N ALA A 62 15.25 20.58 8.19
CA ALA A 62 15.96 19.77 9.19
C ALA A 62 15.21 18.47 9.56
N GLU A 63 13.89 18.53 9.73
CA GLU A 63 13.08 17.33 10.01
C GLU A 63 13.09 16.32 8.86
N CYS A 64 13.20 16.79 7.61
CA CYS A 64 13.21 15.93 6.44
C CYS A 64 14.50 15.10 6.37
N LEU A 65 15.65 15.74 6.65
CA LEU A 65 16.94 15.05 6.77
C LEU A 65 16.95 14.07 7.94
N ALA A 66 16.45 14.49 9.11
CA ALA A 66 16.34 13.63 10.29
C ALA A 66 15.39 12.44 10.06
N ASN A 67 14.38 12.58 9.21
CA ASN A 67 13.40 11.54 8.91
C ASN A 67 13.93 10.47 7.93
N ALA A 68 14.88 10.79 7.06
CA ALA A 68 15.33 9.91 5.98
C ALA A 68 15.79 8.50 6.42
N PRO A 69 16.59 8.31 7.49
CA PRO A 69 16.99 6.98 7.96
C PRO A 69 15.80 6.13 8.40
N TYR A 70 14.87 6.76 9.11
CA TYR A 70 13.73 6.09 9.70
C TYR A 70 12.70 5.62 8.67
N VAL A 71 12.65 6.25 7.50
CA VAL A 71 11.88 5.74 6.35
C VAL A 71 12.49 4.43 5.85
N LYS A 72 13.82 4.33 5.81
CA LYS A 72 14.52 3.10 5.38
C LYS A 72 14.41 1.96 6.39
N PHE A 73 14.30 2.26 7.68
CA PHE A 73 14.04 1.23 8.71
C PHE A 73 12.61 0.69 8.68
N ALA A 74 11.66 1.42 8.09
CA ALA A 74 10.29 0.97 7.89
C ALA A 74 10.19 0.06 6.65
N THR A 75 10.69 -1.17 6.79
CA THR A 75 10.77 -2.19 5.74
C THR A 75 10.27 -3.54 6.25
N SER A 76 9.96 -4.46 5.34
CA SER A 76 9.53 -5.82 5.64
C SER A 76 10.67 -6.84 5.81
N ASP A 77 11.94 -6.41 5.68
CA ASP A 77 13.13 -7.25 5.88
C ASP A 77 13.21 -7.77 7.35
N PRO A 78 13.12 -9.09 7.60
CA PRO A 78 13.18 -9.66 8.94
C PRO A 78 14.52 -9.40 9.64
N LEU A 79 15.62 -9.34 8.89
CA LEU A 79 16.95 -9.06 9.45
C LEU A 79 16.99 -7.65 10.06
N ILE A 80 16.29 -6.68 9.45
CA ILE A 80 16.19 -5.33 10.02
C ILE A 80 15.46 -5.37 11.36
N GLY A 81 14.35 -6.11 11.46
CA GLY A 81 13.65 -6.31 12.73
C GLY A 81 14.55 -6.89 13.83
N GLU A 82 15.26 -7.98 13.52
CA GLU A 82 16.22 -8.61 14.44
C GLU A 82 17.29 -7.63 14.92
N ARG A 83 17.84 -6.81 14.02
CA ARG A 83 18.91 -5.85 14.34
C ARG A 83 18.38 -4.65 15.13
N LEU A 84 17.14 -4.21 14.90
CA LEU A 84 16.48 -3.18 15.69
C LEU A 84 16.22 -3.66 17.13
N ASP A 85 15.81 -4.92 17.31
CA ASP A 85 15.66 -5.51 18.64
C ASP A 85 16.99 -5.61 19.39
N GLU A 86 18.06 -6.04 18.73
CA GLU A 86 19.42 -6.05 19.30
C GLU A 86 19.90 -4.65 19.66
N TRP A 87 19.61 -3.64 18.82
CA TRP A 87 20.00 -2.27 19.07
C TRP A 87 19.31 -1.71 20.32
N VAL A 88 17.98 -1.86 20.44
CA VAL A 88 17.25 -1.43 21.65
C VAL A 88 17.71 -2.21 22.89
N ALA A 89 18.01 -3.51 22.76
CA ALA A 89 18.48 -4.31 23.90
C ALA A 89 19.87 -3.88 24.41
N THR A 90 20.75 -3.43 23.51
CA THR A 90 22.12 -2.99 23.85
C THR A 90 22.20 -1.50 24.20
N HIS A 91 21.28 -0.69 23.67
CA HIS A 91 21.19 0.76 23.87
C HIS A 91 19.77 1.13 24.36
N PRO A 92 19.35 0.67 25.55
CA PRO A 92 17.98 0.87 26.03
C PRO A 92 17.62 2.33 26.31
N ASP A 93 18.61 3.22 26.38
CA ASP A 93 18.41 4.66 26.56
C ASP A 93 18.47 5.44 25.23
N SER A 94 18.53 4.75 24.07
CA SER A 94 18.57 5.38 22.76
C SER A 94 17.17 5.68 22.20
N ALA A 95 16.82 6.97 22.16
CA ALA A 95 15.59 7.42 21.53
C ALA A 95 15.53 7.13 20.03
N ALA A 96 16.68 7.14 19.35
CA ALA A 96 16.78 6.79 17.93
C ALA A 96 16.48 5.29 17.71
N ALA A 97 16.99 4.41 18.57
CA ALA A 97 16.70 2.97 18.51
C ALA A 97 15.20 2.70 18.71
N HIS A 98 14.59 3.30 19.74
CA HIS A 98 13.16 3.18 20.01
C HIS A 98 12.31 3.73 18.85
N LEU A 99 12.63 4.90 18.31
CA LEU A 99 11.91 5.48 17.16
C LEU A 99 12.01 4.58 15.93
N ALA A 100 13.20 4.06 15.63
CA ALA A 100 13.43 3.17 14.49
C ALA A 100 12.62 1.86 14.62
N ARG A 101 12.67 1.21 15.79
CA ARG A 101 11.90 0.00 16.04
C ARG A 101 10.39 0.25 16.03
N GLY A 102 9.93 1.36 16.61
CA GLY A 102 8.52 1.75 16.60
C GLY A 102 7.98 1.91 15.17
N ARG A 103 8.75 2.55 14.29
CA ARG A 103 8.38 2.70 12.87
C ARG A 103 8.39 1.40 12.09
N TYR A 104 9.41 0.57 12.29
CA TYR A 104 9.46 -0.79 11.72
C TYR A 104 8.20 -1.58 12.11
N LEU A 105 7.89 -1.67 13.41
CA LEU A 105 6.74 -2.40 13.91
C LEU A 105 5.41 -1.88 13.34
N ASN A 106 5.26 -0.55 13.24
CA ASN A 106 4.07 0.04 12.63
C ASN A 106 3.97 -0.26 11.13
N HIS A 107 5.09 -0.27 10.40
CA HIS A 107 5.12 -0.65 9.00
C HIS A 107 4.67 -2.11 8.80
N ILE A 108 5.23 -3.04 9.58
CA ILE A 108 4.81 -4.46 9.57
C ILE A 108 3.32 -4.60 9.92
N ALA A 109 2.81 -3.79 10.86
CA ALA A 109 1.41 -3.82 11.23
C ALA A 109 0.47 -3.48 10.07
N TRP A 110 0.83 -2.50 9.22
CA TRP A 110 0.07 -2.15 8.03
C TRP A 110 0.12 -3.23 6.95
N LEU A 111 1.27 -3.89 6.79
CA LEU A 111 1.40 -5.05 5.90
C LEU A 111 0.51 -6.21 6.38
N ALA A 112 0.53 -6.52 7.67
CA ALA A 112 -0.29 -7.58 8.27
C ALA A 112 -1.80 -7.28 8.19
N ARG A 113 -2.21 -6.02 8.37
CA ARG A 113 -3.59 -5.58 8.16
C ARG A 113 -4.04 -5.75 6.71
N GLY A 114 -3.08 -5.59 5.80
CA GLY A 114 -3.32 -5.59 4.37
C GLY A 114 -4.08 -4.35 3.90
N THR A 115 -4.56 -4.48 2.68
CA THR A 115 -4.93 -3.33 1.87
C THR A 115 -6.45 -3.09 1.87
N GLY A 116 -7.26 -4.05 2.30
CA GLY A 116 -8.73 -3.92 2.35
C GLY A 116 -9.26 -2.78 3.22
N THR A 117 -10.50 -2.34 2.95
CA THR A 117 -11.25 -1.46 3.86
C THR A 117 -11.60 -2.17 5.17
N ALA A 118 -12.01 -1.43 6.19
CA ALA A 118 -12.36 -2.04 7.49
C ALA A 118 -13.43 -3.14 7.41
N SER A 119 -14.36 -3.07 6.45
CA SER A 119 -15.38 -4.10 6.22
C SER A 119 -14.86 -5.35 5.49
N GLN A 120 -13.68 -5.25 4.88
CA GLN A 120 -12.99 -6.33 4.16
C GLN A 120 -11.83 -6.92 4.96
N THR A 121 -11.38 -6.24 6.03
CA THR A 121 -10.31 -6.68 6.91
C THR A 121 -10.84 -7.62 7.99
N ARG A 122 -10.12 -8.73 8.21
CA ARG A 122 -10.51 -9.78 9.17
C ARG A 122 -10.15 -9.46 10.61
N PRO A 123 -10.83 -10.09 11.60
CA PRO A 123 -10.44 -10.02 13.00
C PRO A 123 -8.98 -10.41 13.24
N GLU A 124 -8.45 -11.44 12.57
CA GLU A 124 -7.06 -11.88 12.75
C GLU A 124 -6.06 -10.84 12.23
N GLN A 125 -6.37 -10.20 11.11
CA GLN A 125 -5.56 -9.11 10.55
C GLN A 125 -5.55 -7.89 11.48
N PHE A 126 -6.72 -7.54 12.04
CA PHE A 126 -6.81 -6.48 13.05
C PHE A 126 -6.07 -6.83 14.34
N ALA A 127 -6.19 -8.06 14.83
CA ALA A 127 -5.52 -8.50 16.04
C ALA A 127 -3.98 -8.44 15.88
N GLU A 128 -3.45 -8.85 14.73
CA GLU A 128 -2.01 -8.77 14.49
C GLU A 128 -1.53 -7.32 14.32
N MET A 129 -2.29 -6.49 13.60
CA MET A 129 -2.02 -5.05 13.52
C MET A 129 -2.00 -4.41 14.91
N GLU A 130 -3.00 -4.69 15.76
CA GLU A 130 -3.11 -4.17 17.12
C GLU A 130 -1.93 -4.61 17.99
N ARG A 131 -1.54 -5.89 17.92
CA ARG A 131 -0.39 -6.43 18.65
C ARG A 131 0.91 -5.69 18.29
N LEU A 132 1.18 -5.54 16.99
CA LEU A 132 2.38 -4.87 16.47
C LEU A 132 2.38 -3.36 16.78
N GLN A 133 1.26 -2.68 16.57
CA GLN A 133 1.15 -1.26 16.87
C GLN A 133 1.16 -0.97 18.38
N THR A 134 0.70 -1.89 19.23
CA THR A 134 0.86 -1.74 20.68
C THR A 134 2.34 -1.70 21.06
N ALA A 135 3.16 -2.60 20.52
CA ALA A 135 4.61 -2.58 20.72
C ALA A 135 5.24 -1.30 20.12
N ALA A 136 4.81 -0.89 18.92
CA ALA A 136 5.28 0.35 18.31
C ALA A 136 4.98 1.58 19.19
N VAL A 137 3.75 1.69 19.69
CA VAL A 137 3.31 2.80 20.55
C VAL A 137 4.09 2.82 21.87
N GLN A 138 4.46 1.67 22.42
CA GLN A 138 5.31 1.63 23.63
C GLN A 138 6.67 2.28 23.38
N ASP A 139 7.33 1.94 22.27
CA ASP A 139 8.60 2.56 21.90
C ASP A 139 8.46 4.06 21.62
N LEU A 140 7.44 4.46 20.86
CA LEU A 140 7.23 5.87 20.52
C LEU A 140 6.86 6.71 21.76
N LEU A 141 6.08 6.16 22.68
CA LEU A 141 5.78 6.81 23.96
C LEU A 141 7.03 6.94 24.83
N TRP A 142 7.92 5.94 24.81
CA TRP A 142 9.21 6.02 25.48
C TRP A 142 10.04 7.16 24.87
N THR A 143 10.13 7.25 23.54
CA THR A 143 10.86 8.32 22.83
C THR A 143 10.36 9.70 23.23
N VAL A 144 9.05 9.97 23.21
CA VAL A 144 8.53 11.32 23.54
C VAL A 144 8.66 11.67 25.03
N GLN A 145 8.82 10.69 25.92
CA GLN A 145 9.05 10.93 27.35
C GLN A 145 10.50 11.36 27.63
N HIS A 146 11.47 10.79 26.90
CA HIS A 146 12.90 11.02 27.12
C HIS A 146 13.46 12.11 26.20
N GLU A 147 12.93 12.22 24.98
CA GLU A 147 13.27 13.25 24.00
C GLU A 147 12.01 13.98 23.50
N PRO A 148 11.34 14.77 24.36
CA PRO A 148 10.11 15.47 23.99
C PRO A 148 10.31 16.49 22.85
N ARG A 149 11.54 16.90 22.55
CA ARG A 149 11.87 17.80 21.44
C ARG A 149 12.09 17.08 20.10
N SER A 150 11.88 15.76 20.05
CA SER A 150 11.90 14.98 18.80
C SER A 150 10.48 14.90 18.22
N PRO A 151 10.14 15.66 17.16
CA PRO A 151 8.78 15.76 16.66
C PRO A 151 8.31 14.49 15.93
N LEU A 152 9.23 13.68 15.41
CA LEU A 152 8.93 12.53 14.56
C LEU A 152 8.10 11.46 15.30
N ALA A 153 8.45 11.16 16.55
CA ALA A 153 7.71 10.19 17.36
C ALA A 153 6.28 10.67 17.67
N PHE A 154 6.08 11.97 17.88
CA PHE A 154 4.74 12.54 18.03
C PHE A 154 3.92 12.42 16.74
N ALA A 155 4.52 12.70 15.58
CA ALA A 155 3.85 12.54 14.30
C ALA A 155 3.38 11.08 14.09
N ASP A 156 4.24 10.10 14.38
CA ASP A 156 3.90 8.68 14.28
C ASP A 156 2.78 8.27 15.25
N LEU A 157 2.81 8.77 16.49
CA LEU A 157 1.74 8.55 17.47
C LEU A 157 0.40 9.13 17.00
N ILE A 158 0.39 10.29 16.34
CA ILE A 158 -0.82 10.89 15.75
C ILE A 158 -1.34 10.00 14.62
N TYR A 159 -0.48 9.50 13.74
CA TYR A 159 -0.86 8.58 12.66
C TYR A 159 -1.49 7.29 13.21
N ILE A 160 -0.81 6.63 14.14
CA ILE A 160 -1.29 5.37 14.75
C ILE A 160 -2.59 5.61 15.52
N SER A 161 -2.65 6.65 16.35
CA SER A 161 -3.85 6.94 17.15
C SER A 161 -5.05 7.30 16.29
N THR A 162 -4.87 7.96 15.15
CA THR A 162 -5.99 8.24 14.23
C THR A 162 -6.57 6.94 13.69
N ALA A 163 -5.72 6.01 13.25
CA ALA A 163 -6.15 4.74 12.66
C ALA A 163 -6.83 3.81 13.68
N GLN A 164 -6.34 3.78 14.93
CA GLN A 164 -6.84 2.86 15.96
C GLN A 164 -7.95 3.45 16.83
N ARG A 165 -7.82 4.73 17.20
CA ARG A 165 -8.60 5.38 18.27
C ARG A 165 -9.40 6.59 17.77
N GLY A 166 -9.26 6.93 16.49
CA GLY A 166 -9.96 8.03 15.84
C GLY A 166 -9.36 9.42 16.11
N GLU A 167 -9.94 10.42 15.43
CA GLU A 167 -9.41 11.79 15.39
C GLU A 167 -9.35 12.47 16.76
N ILE A 168 -10.28 12.19 17.69
CA ILE A 168 -10.31 12.82 19.02
C ILE A 168 -9.07 12.42 19.84
N ALA A 169 -8.70 11.14 19.83
CA ALA A 169 -7.51 10.67 20.52
C ALA A 169 -6.23 11.24 19.87
N ALA A 170 -6.20 11.29 18.53
CA ALA A 170 -5.10 11.91 17.81
C ALA A 170 -4.93 13.40 18.12
N ALA A 171 -6.04 14.13 18.31
CA ALA A 171 -6.03 15.55 18.69
C ALA A 171 -5.37 15.78 20.06
N GLN A 172 -5.61 14.90 21.04
CA GLN A 172 -4.98 15.00 22.36
C GLN A 172 -3.45 14.86 22.29
N ILE A 173 -2.97 13.94 21.46
CA ILE A 173 -1.53 13.75 21.22
C ILE A 173 -0.95 14.97 20.51
N TYR A 174 -1.65 15.49 19.49
CA TYR A 174 -1.28 16.71 18.78
C TYR A 174 -1.15 17.93 19.72
N ASP A 175 -2.10 18.12 20.64
CA ASP A 175 -2.05 19.23 21.60
C ASP A 175 -0.83 19.12 22.53
N SER A 176 -0.47 17.91 22.97
CA SER A 176 0.75 17.66 23.72
C SER A 176 2.01 17.88 22.87
N ALA A 177 1.99 17.46 21.61
CA ALA A 177 3.11 17.58 20.70
C ALA A 177 3.49 19.05 20.45
N LEU A 178 2.51 19.93 20.32
CA LEU A 178 2.74 21.37 20.11
C LEU A 178 3.27 22.10 21.34
N GLN A 179 3.06 21.58 22.56
CA GLN A 179 3.68 22.16 23.76
C GLN A 179 5.21 21.98 23.73
N ALA A 180 5.69 20.87 23.16
CA ALA A 180 7.11 20.56 23.07
C ALA A 180 7.74 21.03 21.74
N ASN A 181 6.98 21.02 20.64
CA ASN A 181 7.46 21.26 19.27
C ASN A 181 6.50 22.17 18.47
N PRO A 182 6.35 23.46 18.83
CA PRO A 182 5.33 24.35 18.25
C PRO A 182 5.55 24.74 16.79
N ASP A 183 6.75 24.51 16.24
CA ASP A 183 7.12 24.90 14.88
C ASP A 183 7.37 23.70 13.96
N SER A 184 6.93 22.50 14.34
CA SER A 184 7.24 21.26 13.62
C SER A 184 6.33 20.99 12.41
N PRO A 185 6.87 20.99 11.17
CA PRO A 185 6.09 20.61 9.99
C PRO A 185 5.54 19.19 10.02
N ALA A 186 6.27 18.21 10.58
CA ALA A 186 5.83 16.81 10.66
C ALA A 186 4.56 16.65 11.52
N ILE A 187 4.50 17.33 12.67
CA ILE A 187 3.32 17.30 13.56
C ILE A 187 2.11 17.92 12.86
N TYR A 188 2.30 19.05 12.18
CA TYR A 188 1.23 19.69 11.42
C TYR A 188 0.74 18.84 10.25
N ARG A 189 1.63 18.16 9.53
CA ARG A 189 1.26 17.23 8.46
C ARG A 189 0.47 16.04 9.00
N ALA A 190 0.89 15.45 10.11
CA ALA A 190 0.16 14.37 10.77
C ALA A 190 -1.24 14.84 11.20
N ARG A 191 -1.35 16.08 11.68
CA ARG A 191 -2.65 16.67 12.04
C ARG A 191 -3.55 16.85 10.83
N VAL A 192 -3.05 17.42 9.73
CA VAL A 192 -3.84 17.55 8.50
C VAL A 192 -4.36 16.19 8.05
N TRP A 193 -3.50 15.17 8.05
CA TRP A 193 -3.92 13.81 7.68
C TRP A 193 -4.98 13.25 8.64
N SER A 194 -4.87 13.48 9.95
CA SER A 194 -5.88 13.03 10.93
C SER A 194 -7.26 13.66 10.71
N LEU A 195 -7.31 14.83 10.04
CA LEU A 195 -8.53 15.54 9.69
C LEU A 195 -9.17 15.05 8.37
N SER A 196 -8.55 14.10 7.66
CA SER A 196 -9.06 13.62 6.38
C SER A 196 -10.47 13.01 6.50
N PRO A 197 -11.33 13.15 5.48
CA PRO A 197 -12.72 12.69 5.53
C PRO A 197 -12.92 11.22 5.92
N TRP A 198 -12.05 10.33 5.45
CA TRP A 198 -12.14 8.89 5.74
C TRP A 198 -11.76 8.51 7.17
N TRP A 199 -11.26 9.47 7.97
CA TRP A 199 -11.02 9.30 9.41
C TRP A 199 -12.11 9.96 10.27
N GLN A 200 -13.05 10.69 9.66
CA GLN A 200 -14.12 11.35 10.38
C GLN A 200 -15.33 10.43 10.50
N GLY A 201 -15.48 9.77 11.64
CA GLY A 201 -16.63 8.88 11.88
C GLY A 201 -17.97 9.59 12.08
N VAL A 202 -17.97 10.90 12.32
CA VAL A 202 -19.17 11.69 12.68
C VAL A 202 -19.50 12.77 11.65
N LEU A 203 -18.48 13.33 10.98
CA LEU A 203 -18.68 14.43 10.03
C LEU A 203 -19.03 13.89 8.64
N PRO A 204 -19.98 14.54 7.92
CA PRO A 204 -20.12 14.35 6.49
C PRO A 204 -18.81 14.62 5.74
N TRP A 205 -18.61 13.97 4.60
CA TRP A 205 -17.39 14.13 3.79
C TRP A 205 -17.13 15.59 3.39
N SER A 206 -18.16 16.33 3.01
CA SER A 206 -18.06 17.77 2.67
C SER A 206 -17.51 18.59 3.83
N ASP A 207 -18.06 18.37 5.02
CA ASP A 207 -17.75 19.17 6.22
C ASP A 207 -16.34 18.82 6.72
N ALA A 208 -15.95 17.54 6.60
CA ALA A 208 -14.59 17.10 6.89
C ALA A 208 -13.57 17.72 5.93
N MET A 209 -13.86 17.76 4.62
CA MET A 209 -13.00 18.42 3.63
C MET A 209 -12.89 19.92 3.91
N GLU A 210 -14.00 20.59 4.22
CA GLU A 210 -14.00 22.02 4.55
C GLU A 210 -13.15 22.30 5.81
N ARG A 211 -13.33 21.51 6.87
CA ARG A 211 -12.53 21.59 8.10
C ARG A 211 -11.03 21.41 7.82
N GLN A 212 -10.67 20.41 7.02
CA GLN A 212 -9.28 20.14 6.66
C GLN A 212 -8.70 21.28 5.82
N ARG A 213 -9.45 21.78 4.83
CA ARG A 213 -9.02 22.88 3.95
C ARG A 213 -8.83 24.18 4.72
N ALA A 214 -9.75 24.52 5.63
CA ALA A 214 -9.63 25.68 6.50
C ALA A 214 -8.36 25.60 7.36
N TYR A 215 -8.09 24.44 7.95
CA TYR A 215 -6.89 24.23 8.75
C TYR A 215 -5.60 24.36 7.93
N ILE A 216 -5.55 23.82 6.71
CA ILE A 216 -4.40 24.01 5.79
C ILE A 216 -4.21 25.50 5.45
N ALA A 217 -5.31 26.24 5.22
CA ALA A 217 -5.25 27.67 4.92
C ALA A 217 -4.68 28.48 6.10
N ASP A 218 -5.07 28.16 7.34
CA ASP A 218 -4.52 28.78 8.54
C ASP A 218 -3.01 28.52 8.66
N LEU A 219 -2.57 27.28 8.37
CA LEU A 219 -1.14 26.93 8.35
C LEU A 219 -0.40 27.69 7.25
N GLN A 220 -0.97 27.81 6.05
CA GLN A 220 -0.40 28.59 4.95
C GLN A 220 -0.21 30.06 5.36
N GLN A 221 -1.22 30.67 5.95
CA GLN A 221 -1.12 32.06 6.41
C GLN A 221 -0.02 32.26 7.46
N LYS A 222 0.19 31.28 8.35
CA LYS A 222 1.13 31.39 9.47
C LYS A 222 2.57 30.97 9.12
N TYR A 223 2.74 30.01 8.21
CA TYR A 223 4.00 29.30 8.01
C TYR A 223 4.49 29.24 6.55
N SER A 224 3.84 29.89 5.57
CA SER A 224 4.25 29.80 4.14
C SER A 224 5.72 30.10 3.89
N ASP A 225 6.32 31.00 4.66
CA ASP A 225 7.69 31.47 4.47
C ASP A 225 8.69 30.73 5.39
N ARG A 226 8.24 29.70 6.12
CA ARG A 226 9.06 28.95 7.09
C ARG A 226 9.64 27.70 6.44
N PRO A 227 10.95 27.44 6.60
CA PRO A 227 11.57 26.21 6.11
C PRO A 227 10.85 24.96 6.61
N GLY A 228 10.61 24.01 5.72
CA GLY A 228 9.93 22.75 6.03
C GLY A 228 8.41 22.78 5.88
N PHE A 229 7.79 23.94 5.65
CA PHE A 229 6.35 24.08 5.38
C PHE A 229 6.00 24.19 3.90
N GLU A 230 6.98 24.03 3.01
CA GLU A 230 6.78 24.08 1.57
C GLU A 230 5.74 23.05 1.09
N TRP A 231 5.57 21.95 1.83
CA TRP A 231 4.57 20.92 1.53
C TRP A 231 3.15 21.46 1.50
N LEU A 232 2.86 22.61 2.13
CA LEU A 232 1.54 23.25 2.11
C LEU A 232 1.13 23.76 0.72
N GLU A 233 2.09 24.03 -0.17
CA GLU A 233 1.82 24.51 -1.53
C GLU A 233 1.08 23.42 -2.34
N GLY A 234 -0.16 23.74 -2.75
CA GLY A 234 -1.05 22.81 -3.46
C GLY A 234 -1.64 21.68 -2.61
N TYR A 235 -1.29 21.57 -1.32
CA TYR A 235 -1.68 20.42 -0.50
C TYR A 235 -3.18 20.31 -0.26
N ALA A 236 -3.87 21.44 -0.10
CA ALA A 236 -5.32 21.45 0.06
C ALA A 236 -6.03 20.85 -1.16
N ASP A 237 -5.58 21.19 -2.37
CA ASP A 237 -6.17 20.64 -3.60
C ASP A 237 -5.75 19.18 -3.83
N TYR A 238 -4.54 18.79 -3.39
CA TYR A 238 -4.13 17.38 -3.35
C TYR A 238 -5.03 16.54 -2.44
N MET A 239 -5.29 17.00 -1.21
CA MET A 239 -6.17 16.29 -0.27
C MET A 239 -7.63 16.25 -0.73
N GLU A 240 -8.11 17.31 -1.38
CA GLU A 240 -9.43 17.33 -2.02
C GLU A 240 -9.50 16.29 -3.17
N ALA A 241 -8.47 16.22 -4.00
CA ALA A 241 -8.40 15.23 -5.07
C ALA A 241 -8.39 13.78 -4.55
N GLU A 242 -7.65 13.49 -3.48
CA GLU A 242 -7.68 12.20 -2.78
C GLU A 242 -9.09 11.85 -2.27
N ALA A 243 -9.82 12.83 -1.75
CA ALA A 243 -11.19 12.63 -1.32
C ALA A 243 -12.12 12.30 -2.50
N PHE A 244 -11.98 13.01 -3.63
CA PHE A 244 -12.73 12.70 -4.86
C PHE A 244 -12.41 11.32 -5.43
N LEU A 245 -11.13 10.91 -5.43
CA LEU A 245 -10.76 9.54 -5.83
C LEU A 245 -11.46 8.49 -4.97
N ARG A 246 -11.51 8.70 -3.66
CA ARG A 246 -12.15 7.76 -2.72
C ARG A 246 -13.67 7.70 -2.85
N THR A 247 -14.30 8.80 -3.28
CA THR A 247 -15.75 8.83 -3.56
C THR A 247 -16.09 8.42 -5.00
N GLY A 248 -15.08 8.21 -5.85
CA GLY A 248 -15.21 7.72 -7.22
C GLY A 248 -15.40 8.80 -8.28
N ASP A 249 -15.28 10.09 -7.92
CA ASP A 249 -15.31 11.21 -8.87
C ASP A 249 -13.92 11.46 -9.44
N ILE A 250 -13.50 10.57 -10.36
CA ILE A 250 -12.14 10.55 -10.90
C ILE A 250 -11.84 11.83 -11.73
N ASP A 251 -12.84 12.37 -12.42
CA ASP A 251 -12.65 13.61 -13.20
C ASP A 251 -12.46 14.83 -12.29
N ALA A 252 -13.24 14.95 -11.20
CA ALA A 252 -13.02 15.99 -10.19
C ALA A 252 -11.64 15.84 -9.52
N ALA A 253 -11.23 14.61 -9.21
CA ALA A 253 -9.90 14.34 -8.68
C ALA A 253 -8.79 14.82 -9.61
N ILE A 254 -8.84 14.49 -10.90
CA ILE A 254 -7.85 14.94 -11.90
C ILE A 254 -7.80 16.48 -11.97
N SER A 255 -8.97 17.14 -11.87
CA SER A 255 -9.04 18.60 -11.84
C SER A 255 -8.31 19.18 -10.63
N SER A 256 -8.58 18.65 -9.42
CA SER A 256 -7.94 19.14 -8.20
C SER A 256 -6.44 18.78 -8.12
N PHE A 257 -6.01 17.61 -8.60
CA PHE A 257 -4.57 17.32 -8.75
C PHE A 257 -3.89 18.29 -9.72
N THR A 258 -4.55 18.70 -10.80
CA THR A 258 -4.00 19.68 -11.74
C THR A 258 -3.83 21.04 -11.10
N LYS A 259 -4.74 21.46 -10.20
CA LYS A 259 -4.57 22.68 -9.39
C LYS A 259 -3.39 22.55 -8.44
N ALA A 260 -3.27 21.42 -7.73
CA ALA A 260 -2.15 21.15 -6.83
C ALA A 260 -0.79 21.25 -7.55
N LEU A 261 -0.68 20.63 -8.73
CA LEU A 261 0.52 20.67 -9.58
C LEU A 261 0.83 22.06 -10.14
N SER A 262 -0.21 22.87 -10.39
CA SER A 262 -0.05 24.26 -10.83
C SER A 262 0.47 25.17 -9.72
N ALA A 263 0.17 24.84 -8.45
CA ALA A 263 0.74 25.52 -7.30
C ALA A 263 2.20 25.10 -7.08
N ARG A 264 2.48 23.79 -7.11
CA ARG A 264 3.84 23.24 -7.08
C ARG A 264 3.89 21.84 -7.66
N GLU A 265 4.80 21.63 -8.61
CA GLU A 265 5.11 20.28 -9.07
C GLU A 265 5.79 19.48 -7.95
N ARG A 266 5.20 18.34 -7.61
CA ARG A 266 5.72 17.38 -6.64
C ARG A 266 5.49 15.96 -7.12
N THR A 267 6.45 15.07 -6.85
CA THR A 267 6.38 13.65 -7.21
C THR A 267 5.07 13.01 -6.72
N PRO A 268 4.64 13.13 -5.45
CA PRO A 268 3.37 12.53 -4.99
C PRO A 268 2.12 13.01 -5.75
N TYR A 269 2.09 14.28 -6.17
CA TYR A 269 0.94 14.85 -6.89
C TYR A 269 0.86 14.30 -8.33
N LEU A 270 2.03 14.13 -8.98
CA LEU A 270 2.13 13.51 -10.30
C LEU A 270 1.73 12.04 -10.24
N LEU A 271 2.21 11.29 -9.25
CA LEU A 271 1.89 9.87 -9.09
C LEU A 271 0.39 9.65 -8.85
N ALA A 272 -0.23 10.44 -7.98
CA ALA A 272 -1.66 10.34 -7.70
C ALA A 272 -2.52 10.68 -8.94
N ARG A 273 -2.13 11.68 -9.73
CA ARG A 273 -2.82 12.00 -10.99
C ARG A 273 -2.57 10.95 -12.07
N ALA A 274 -1.36 10.41 -12.18
CA ALA A 274 -1.02 9.31 -13.08
C ALA A 274 -1.87 8.06 -12.78
N GLU A 275 -2.08 7.77 -11.49
CA GLU A 275 -2.95 6.70 -11.04
C GLU A 275 -4.41 6.97 -11.46
N ALA A 276 -4.93 8.18 -11.26
CA ALA A 276 -6.27 8.58 -11.72
C ALA A 276 -6.44 8.45 -13.24
N TYR A 277 -5.43 8.85 -14.04
CA TYR A 277 -5.42 8.61 -15.48
C TYR A 277 -5.41 7.12 -15.83
N GLY A 278 -4.73 6.31 -15.02
CA GLY A 278 -4.72 4.85 -15.12
C GLY A 278 -6.11 4.24 -15.01
N ASP A 279 -6.93 4.69 -14.07
CA ASP A 279 -8.33 4.22 -13.90
C ASP A 279 -9.20 4.54 -15.12
N LEU A 280 -9.01 5.74 -15.68
CA LEU A 280 -9.67 6.16 -16.92
C LEU A 280 -9.06 5.54 -18.18
N LYS A 281 -8.03 4.68 -18.03
CA LYS A 281 -7.28 4.06 -19.14
C LYS A 281 -6.64 5.09 -20.09
N LYS A 282 -6.39 6.32 -19.63
CA LYS A 282 -5.68 7.38 -20.38
C LYS A 282 -4.17 7.17 -20.25
N LEU A 283 -3.65 6.15 -20.93
CA LEU A 283 -2.29 5.64 -20.72
C LEU A 283 -1.19 6.64 -21.10
N GLU A 284 -1.43 7.47 -22.12
CA GLU A 284 -0.47 8.48 -22.59
C GLU A 284 -0.29 9.59 -21.55
N LEU A 285 -1.37 10.02 -20.90
CA LEU A 285 -1.32 11.02 -19.83
C LEU A 285 -0.69 10.45 -18.56
N ARG A 286 -0.99 9.19 -18.23
CA ARG A 286 -0.32 8.47 -17.15
C ARG A 286 1.19 8.37 -17.39
N ASP A 287 1.61 7.97 -18.58
CA ASP A 287 3.04 7.87 -18.95
C ASP A 287 3.77 9.22 -18.80
N ALA A 288 3.13 10.31 -19.25
CA ALA A 288 3.70 11.65 -19.12
C ALA A 288 3.93 12.06 -17.66
N ASP A 289 2.93 11.83 -16.77
CA ASP A 289 3.06 12.15 -15.35
C ASP A 289 4.11 11.27 -14.66
N LEU A 290 4.20 9.98 -14.98
CA LEU A 290 5.21 9.07 -14.41
C LEU A 290 6.63 9.43 -14.85
N LYS A 291 6.82 9.80 -16.12
CA LYS A 291 8.12 10.29 -16.60
C LYS A 291 8.52 11.58 -15.89
N ARG A 292 7.57 12.52 -15.76
CA ARG A 292 7.83 13.76 -15.03
C ARG A 292 8.16 13.50 -13.56
N ALA A 293 7.51 12.53 -12.92
CA ALA A 293 7.81 12.12 -11.55
C ALA A 293 9.25 11.59 -11.41
N LEU A 294 9.69 10.73 -12.33
CA LEU A 294 11.05 10.19 -12.35
C LEU A 294 12.11 11.22 -12.77
N GLU A 295 11.75 12.24 -13.55
CA GLU A 295 12.64 13.39 -13.79
C GLU A 295 12.88 14.22 -12.52
N LEU A 296 11.85 14.38 -11.68
CA LEU A 296 11.95 15.09 -10.41
C LEU A 296 12.67 14.26 -9.34
N SER A 297 12.46 12.95 -9.33
CA SER A 297 13.01 12.04 -8.33
C SER A 297 13.28 10.66 -8.96
N PRO A 298 14.47 10.45 -9.57
CA PRO A 298 14.79 9.22 -10.30
C PRO A 298 14.74 7.94 -9.45
N ASP A 299 15.05 8.06 -8.16
CA ASP A 299 15.15 6.95 -7.21
C ASP A 299 13.91 6.86 -6.29
N ASP A 300 12.82 7.59 -6.61
CA ASP A 300 11.59 7.51 -5.84
C ASP A 300 10.92 6.14 -6.02
N GLU A 301 10.76 5.41 -4.92
CA GLU A 301 10.33 4.02 -4.91
C GLU A 301 8.91 3.85 -5.47
N ASP A 302 8.00 4.76 -5.13
CA ASP A 302 6.63 4.76 -5.63
C ASP A 302 6.58 5.09 -7.13
N ALA A 303 7.37 6.06 -7.59
CA ALA A 303 7.48 6.41 -9.00
C ALA A 303 8.05 5.27 -9.84
N LEU A 304 9.11 4.61 -9.36
CA LEU A 304 9.69 3.44 -10.00
C LEU A 304 8.67 2.30 -10.07
N PHE A 305 7.99 2.01 -8.96
CA PHE A 305 6.96 0.97 -8.90
C PHE A 305 5.79 1.26 -9.87
N GLU A 306 5.26 2.48 -9.87
CA GLU A 306 4.12 2.85 -10.73
C GLU A 306 4.50 2.89 -12.22
N ASN A 307 5.74 3.27 -12.55
CA ASN A 307 6.27 3.15 -13.91
C ASN A 307 6.51 1.69 -14.32
N GLY A 308 7.04 0.86 -13.40
CA GLY A 308 7.16 -0.58 -13.58
C GLY A 308 5.80 -1.24 -13.88
N ARG A 309 4.73 -0.81 -13.20
CA ARG A 309 3.35 -1.27 -13.50
C ARG A 309 2.91 -0.90 -14.92
N LEU A 310 3.24 0.29 -15.40
CA LEU A 310 2.90 0.72 -16.76
C LEU A 310 3.70 -0.10 -17.79
N ASN A 311 5.02 -0.18 -17.62
CA ASN A 311 5.90 -0.92 -18.51
C ASN A 311 5.60 -2.42 -18.51
N SER A 312 5.26 -3.01 -17.37
CA SER A 312 4.78 -4.39 -17.26
C SER A 312 3.51 -4.62 -18.10
N ARG A 313 2.55 -3.68 -18.07
CA ARG A 313 1.35 -3.77 -18.90
C ARG A 313 1.69 -3.71 -20.39
N ILE A 314 2.61 -2.83 -20.79
CA ILE A 314 3.07 -2.69 -22.18
C ILE A 314 3.79 -3.96 -22.63
N CYS A 315 4.75 -4.44 -21.82
CA CYS A 315 5.51 -5.67 -22.07
C CYS A 315 4.58 -6.89 -22.22
N ARG A 316 3.65 -7.12 -21.27
CA ARG A 316 2.73 -8.26 -21.33
C ARG A 316 1.82 -8.21 -22.57
N LYS A 317 1.38 -7.02 -22.96
CA LYS A 317 0.61 -6.85 -24.20
C LYS A 317 1.47 -7.19 -25.42
N ALA A 318 2.67 -6.64 -25.52
CA ALA A 318 3.58 -6.91 -26.63
C ALA A 318 3.94 -8.40 -26.72
N HIS A 319 4.18 -9.06 -25.59
CA HIS A 319 4.44 -10.48 -25.52
C HIS A 319 3.24 -11.30 -26.05
N SER A 320 2.01 -10.92 -25.69
CA SER A 320 0.79 -11.54 -26.22
C SER A 320 0.58 -11.27 -27.71
N ASP A 321 0.98 -10.10 -28.20
CA ASP A 321 0.83 -9.69 -29.60
C ASP A 321 1.99 -10.23 -30.49
N GLY A 322 3.00 -10.87 -29.89
CA GLY A 322 4.21 -11.34 -30.58
C GLY A 322 5.12 -10.20 -31.07
N THR A 323 5.03 -9.01 -30.47
CA THR A 323 5.87 -7.85 -30.82
C THR A 323 7.05 -7.73 -29.88
N ASP A 324 8.18 -7.23 -30.40
CA ASP A 324 9.36 -6.99 -29.58
C ASP A 324 9.11 -5.82 -28.60
N ALA A 325 9.30 -6.10 -27.33
CA ALA A 325 9.29 -5.13 -26.24
C ALA A 325 10.37 -5.46 -25.21
N THR A 326 11.47 -6.08 -25.65
CA THR A 326 12.54 -6.58 -24.78
C THR A 326 13.06 -5.50 -23.83
N ASP A 327 13.31 -4.30 -24.35
CA ASP A 327 13.78 -3.17 -23.54
C ASP A 327 12.76 -2.69 -22.52
N VAL A 328 11.47 -2.67 -22.88
CA VAL A 328 10.38 -2.28 -21.97
C VAL A 328 10.19 -3.32 -20.87
N CYS A 329 10.28 -4.61 -21.21
CA CYS A 329 10.22 -5.70 -20.24
C CYS A 329 11.41 -5.62 -19.26
N LYS A 330 12.62 -5.38 -19.77
CA LYS A 330 13.82 -5.22 -18.95
C LYS A 330 13.69 -4.01 -18.01
N ALA A 331 13.26 -2.86 -18.51
CA ALA A 331 13.03 -1.67 -17.70
C ALA A 331 11.99 -1.92 -16.59
N ALA A 332 10.89 -2.62 -16.91
CA ALA A 332 9.88 -2.99 -15.91
C ALA A 332 10.44 -3.89 -14.80
N ILE A 333 11.30 -4.85 -15.15
CA ILE A 333 11.96 -5.72 -14.15
C ILE A 333 12.88 -4.89 -13.25
N GLU A 334 13.76 -4.05 -13.82
CA GLU A 334 14.68 -3.20 -13.05
C GLU A 334 13.93 -2.26 -12.09
N GLN A 335 12.80 -1.72 -12.53
CA GLN A 335 11.93 -0.87 -11.70
C GLN A 335 11.28 -1.62 -10.55
N PHE A 336 10.80 -2.84 -10.80
CA PHE A 336 10.29 -3.68 -9.72
C PHE A 336 11.39 -4.20 -8.80
N ASP A 337 12.58 -4.47 -9.31
CA ASP A 337 13.74 -4.87 -8.51
C ASP A 337 14.12 -3.76 -7.53
N ALA A 338 14.07 -2.49 -7.94
CA ALA A 338 14.28 -1.36 -7.05
C ALA A 338 13.21 -1.29 -5.94
N ALA A 339 11.92 -1.45 -6.29
CA ALA A 339 10.83 -1.45 -5.32
C ALA A 339 10.92 -2.63 -4.32
N VAL A 340 11.29 -3.82 -4.80
CA VAL A 340 11.52 -5.00 -3.94
C VAL A 340 12.79 -4.83 -3.11
N ALA A 341 13.84 -4.17 -3.61
CA ALA A 341 15.04 -3.93 -2.81
C ALA A 341 14.77 -3.00 -1.61
N ALA A 342 13.85 -2.04 -1.77
CA ALA A 342 13.44 -1.15 -0.68
C ALA A 342 12.58 -1.87 0.37
N ASP A 343 11.67 -2.74 -0.07
CA ASP A 343 10.73 -3.45 0.80
C ASP A 343 10.57 -4.94 0.39
N PRO A 344 11.52 -5.82 0.79
CA PRO A 344 11.74 -7.15 0.19
C PRO A 344 10.61 -8.16 0.25
N LEU A 345 9.72 -8.05 1.23
CA LEU A 345 8.59 -8.94 1.47
C LEU A 345 7.24 -8.22 1.35
N ALA A 346 7.21 -6.98 0.85
CA ALA A 346 5.97 -6.29 0.58
C ALA A 346 5.17 -7.01 -0.51
N PRO A 347 3.91 -7.43 -0.23
CA PRO A 347 3.15 -8.22 -1.19
C PRO A 347 2.96 -7.52 -2.54
N LYS A 348 2.67 -6.22 -2.54
CA LYS A 348 2.30 -5.49 -3.77
C LYS A 348 3.44 -5.46 -4.82
N PRO A 349 4.67 -4.99 -4.53
CA PRO A 349 5.79 -5.08 -5.47
C PRO A 349 6.05 -6.49 -6.01
N LEU A 350 6.08 -7.48 -5.11
CA LEU A 350 6.34 -8.89 -5.46
C LEU A 350 5.27 -9.46 -6.39
N LEU A 351 3.97 -9.20 -6.13
CA LEU A 351 2.88 -9.67 -6.98
C LEU A 351 2.95 -9.08 -8.40
N TYR A 352 3.27 -7.78 -8.51
CA TYR A 352 3.38 -7.13 -9.82
C TYR A 352 4.63 -7.58 -10.61
N ARG A 353 5.75 -7.82 -9.93
CA ARG A 353 6.95 -8.42 -10.54
C ARG A 353 6.69 -9.86 -10.98
N SER A 354 6.09 -10.67 -10.10
CA SER A 354 5.71 -12.05 -10.39
C SER A 354 4.77 -12.14 -11.60
N LEU A 355 3.78 -11.25 -11.71
CA LEU A 355 2.88 -11.20 -12.86
C LEU A 355 3.64 -10.97 -14.18
N LEU A 356 4.64 -10.09 -14.17
CA LEU A 356 5.49 -9.86 -15.34
C LEU A 356 6.34 -11.09 -15.66
N LEU A 357 7.05 -11.62 -14.66
CA LEU A 357 7.92 -12.79 -14.79
C LEU A 357 7.16 -14.01 -15.31
N ALA A 358 5.97 -14.28 -14.78
CA ALA A 358 5.09 -15.35 -15.24
C ALA A 358 4.70 -15.17 -16.71
N ALA A 359 4.35 -13.94 -17.11
CA ALA A 359 3.94 -13.66 -18.47
C ALA A 359 5.07 -13.80 -19.50
N ILE A 360 6.34 -13.62 -19.11
CA ILE A 360 7.51 -13.81 -19.97
C ILE A 360 8.17 -15.19 -19.83
N GLY A 361 7.53 -16.13 -19.13
CA GLY A 361 7.99 -17.51 -18.99
C GLY A 361 9.01 -17.77 -17.87
N GLN A 362 9.32 -16.79 -17.03
CA GLN A 362 10.23 -16.92 -15.88
C GLN A 362 9.47 -17.45 -14.65
N HIS A 363 8.96 -18.68 -14.75
CA HIS A 363 8.01 -19.23 -13.76
C HIS A 363 8.64 -19.49 -12.38
N GLU A 364 9.92 -19.87 -12.31
CA GLU A 364 10.60 -20.13 -11.04
C GLU A 364 10.82 -18.84 -10.22
N ASP A 365 11.25 -17.76 -10.88
CA ASP A 365 11.38 -16.46 -10.23
C ASP A 365 10.01 -15.89 -9.84
N ALA A 366 9.00 -16.06 -10.70
CA ALA A 366 7.61 -15.71 -10.37
C ALA A 366 7.11 -16.45 -9.12
N ARG A 367 7.38 -17.76 -9.02
CA ARG A 367 7.00 -18.58 -7.85
C ARG A 367 7.71 -18.13 -6.57
N ARG A 368 8.99 -17.76 -6.65
CA ARG A 368 9.74 -17.20 -5.52
C ARG A 368 9.10 -15.90 -5.00
N ASP A 369 8.71 -15.02 -5.92
CA ASP A 369 8.03 -13.77 -5.54
C ASP A 369 6.67 -14.02 -4.89
N LEU A 370 5.89 -14.99 -5.39
CA LEU A 370 4.61 -15.38 -4.79
C LEU A 370 4.80 -15.95 -3.38
N HIS A 371 5.83 -16.78 -3.17
CA HIS A 371 6.16 -17.30 -1.86
C HIS A 371 6.53 -16.18 -0.87
N ASN A 372 7.35 -15.22 -1.29
CA ASN A 372 7.73 -14.07 -0.47
C ASN A 372 6.53 -13.16 -0.16
N ALA A 373 5.63 -12.93 -1.13
CA ALA A 373 4.44 -12.12 -0.94
C ALA A 373 3.47 -12.74 0.07
N ASP A 374 3.45 -14.08 0.18
CA ASP A 374 2.59 -14.80 1.11
C ASP A 374 2.95 -14.55 2.58
N VAL A 375 4.20 -14.18 2.89
CA VAL A 375 4.67 -13.93 4.27
C VAL A 375 3.77 -12.95 5.01
N TYR A 376 3.50 -11.79 4.38
CA TYR A 376 2.57 -10.78 4.90
C TYR A 376 1.19 -10.81 4.22
N GLY A 377 1.06 -11.50 3.07
CA GLY A 377 -0.15 -11.55 2.26
C GLY A 377 -1.10 -12.73 2.54
N LYS A 378 -0.70 -13.72 3.34
CA LYS A 378 -1.48 -14.97 3.56
C LYS A 378 -2.91 -14.77 4.05
N PHE A 379 -3.17 -13.68 4.79
CA PHE A 379 -4.49 -13.38 5.37
C PHE A 379 -5.25 -12.30 4.60
N ASP A 380 -4.70 -11.79 3.51
CA ASP A 380 -5.31 -10.77 2.66
C ASP A 380 -5.96 -11.40 1.42
N ALA A 381 -7.29 -11.32 1.32
CA ALA A 381 -8.06 -11.95 0.24
C ALA A 381 -7.61 -11.47 -1.16
N TRP A 382 -7.31 -10.16 -1.27
CA TRP A 382 -6.84 -9.58 -2.52
C TRP A 382 -5.47 -10.14 -2.94
N THR A 383 -4.55 -10.26 -1.98
CA THR A 383 -3.24 -10.89 -2.24
C THR A 383 -3.41 -12.32 -2.74
N GLN A 384 -4.23 -13.15 -2.07
CA GLN A 384 -4.47 -14.53 -2.49
C GLN A 384 -5.12 -14.61 -3.89
N ASP A 385 -6.06 -13.72 -4.21
CA ASP A 385 -6.68 -13.66 -5.55
C ASP A 385 -5.69 -13.23 -6.65
N MET A 386 -4.80 -12.27 -6.36
CA MET A 386 -3.73 -11.90 -7.27
C MET A 386 -2.75 -13.05 -7.48
N MET A 387 -2.35 -13.75 -6.41
CA MET A 387 -1.50 -14.95 -6.51
C MET A 387 -2.17 -16.01 -7.38
N ALA A 388 -3.46 -16.28 -7.18
CA ALA A 388 -4.22 -17.24 -7.97
C ALA A 388 -4.24 -16.87 -9.46
N SER A 389 -4.46 -15.58 -9.74
CA SER A 389 -4.47 -15.03 -11.11
C SER A 389 -3.12 -15.19 -11.81
N ILE A 390 -2.01 -15.11 -11.07
CA ILE A 390 -0.65 -15.30 -11.58
C ILE A 390 -0.34 -16.79 -11.75
N TYR A 391 -0.62 -17.62 -10.73
CA TYR A 391 -0.43 -19.06 -10.80
C TYR A 391 -1.20 -19.69 -11.96
N ARG A 392 -2.38 -19.17 -12.32
CA ARG A 392 -3.15 -19.63 -13.49
C ARG A 392 -2.34 -19.66 -14.79
N ILE A 393 -1.27 -18.86 -14.90
CA ILE A 393 -0.41 -18.82 -16.09
C ILE A 393 0.45 -20.10 -16.21
N PHE A 394 0.90 -20.70 -15.11
CA PHE A 394 1.91 -21.77 -15.14
C PHE A 394 1.70 -22.93 -14.15
N ASP A 395 0.76 -22.82 -13.21
CA ASP A 395 0.50 -23.79 -12.14
C ASP A 395 -0.99 -23.75 -11.73
N HIS A 396 -1.82 -24.54 -12.42
CA HIS A 396 -3.26 -24.56 -12.17
C HIS A 396 -3.64 -25.12 -10.79
N ASP A 397 -2.85 -26.04 -10.23
CA ASP A 397 -3.12 -26.62 -8.92
C ASP A 397 -2.90 -25.58 -7.82
N ALA A 398 -1.79 -24.84 -7.88
CA ALA A 398 -1.53 -23.71 -6.98
C ALA A 398 -2.57 -22.59 -7.16
N ALA A 399 -2.98 -22.30 -8.40
CA ALA A 399 -4.02 -21.31 -8.68
C ALA A 399 -5.34 -21.66 -8.00
N LYS A 400 -5.75 -22.94 -8.07
CA LYS A 400 -6.96 -23.44 -7.44
C LYS A 400 -6.94 -23.23 -5.92
N VAL A 401 -5.82 -23.57 -5.27
CA VAL A 401 -5.64 -23.38 -3.82
C VAL A 401 -5.72 -21.90 -3.46
N ALA A 402 -5.03 -21.03 -4.19
CA ALA A 402 -5.02 -19.59 -3.91
C ALA A 402 -6.42 -18.95 -4.10
N PHE A 403 -7.19 -19.35 -5.12
CA PHE A 403 -8.59 -18.92 -5.25
C PHE A 403 -9.47 -19.37 -4.08
N GLN A 404 -9.29 -20.62 -3.63
CA GLN A 404 -10.01 -21.14 -2.46
C GLN A 404 -9.65 -20.35 -1.19
N ASN A 405 -8.39 -19.99 -1.01
CA ASN A 405 -7.95 -19.12 0.07
C ASN A 405 -8.61 -17.74 -0.02
N ALA A 406 -8.63 -17.10 -1.18
CA ALA A 406 -9.30 -15.80 -1.36
C ALA A 406 -10.79 -15.84 -0.98
N ILE A 407 -11.51 -16.88 -1.42
CA ILE A 407 -12.93 -17.10 -1.06
C ILE A 407 -13.08 -17.35 0.44
N ALA A 408 -12.22 -18.20 1.01
CA ALA A 408 -12.22 -18.49 2.43
C ALA A 408 -11.96 -17.21 3.23
N LEU A 409 -11.13 -16.30 2.70
CA LEU A 409 -10.78 -15.01 3.29
C LEU A 409 -11.90 -13.96 3.18
N GLY A 410 -12.66 -13.93 2.09
CA GLY A 410 -13.78 -13.01 1.86
C GLY A 410 -15.11 -13.71 1.58
N PRO A 411 -15.68 -14.52 2.48
CA PRO A 411 -16.80 -15.42 2.17
C PRO A 411 -18.11 -14.72 1.74
N ASN A 412 -18.26 -13.44 2.08
CA ASN A 412 -19.44 -12.62 1.79
C ASN A 412 -19.29 -11.74 0.54
N ASP A 413 -18.10 -11.70 -0.06
CA ASP A 413 -17.85 -10.93 -1.27
C ASP A 413 -17.92 -11.86 -2.49
N PRO A 414 -18.96 -11.73 -3.36
CA PRO A 414 -19.11 -12.59 -4.53
C PRO A 414 -17.96 -12.46 -5.52
N TYR A 415 -17.20 -11.35 -5.48
CA TYR A 415 -16.08 -11.07 -6.37
C TYR A 415 -15.06 -12.21 -6.43
N TRP A 416 -14.64 -12.75 -5.29
CA TRP A 416 -13.64 -13.84 -5.23
C TRP A 416 -14.18 -15.14 -5.83
N VAL A 417 -15.48 -15.40 -5.68
CA VAL A 417 -16.14 -16.58 -6.26
C VAL A 417 -16.27 -16.45 -7.77
N GLU A 418 -16.54 -15.25 -8.27
CA GLU A 418 -16.63 -14.96 -9.71
C GLU A 418 -15.30 -15.23 -10.42
N HIS A 419 -14.19 -14.75 -9.85
CA HIS A 419 -12.86 -15.01 -10.37
C HIS A 419 -12.51 -16.51 -10.41
N TYR A 420 -12.81 -17.24 -9.33
CA TYR A 420 -12.59 -18.68 -9.29
C TYR A 420 -13.44 -19.43 -10.32
N LEU A 421 -14.69 -19.02 -10.53
CA LEU A 421 -15.58 -19.61 -11.54
C LEU A 421 -15.06 -19.43 -12.96
N LEU A 422 -14.54 -18.25 -13.29
CA LEU A 422 -13.89 -18.00 -14.58
C LEU A 422 -12.68 -18.94 -14.77
N PHE A 423 -11.86 -19.11 -13.74
CA PHE A 423 -10.73 -20.05 -13.77
C PHE A 423 -11.17 -21.50 -14.00
N LEU A 424 -12.16 -21.99 -13.24
CA LEU A 424 -12.65 -23.37 -13.36
C LEU A 424 -13.28 -23.62 -14.75
N ALA A 425 -14.03 -22.64 -15.27
CA ALA A 425 -14.59 -22.72 -16.61
C ALA A 425 -13.50 -22.78 -17.69
N GLN A 426 -12.48 -21.91 -17.58
CA GLN A 426 -11.37 -21.84 -18.54
C GLN A 426 -10.52 -23.12 -18.55
N THR A 427 -10.25 -23.70 -17.37
CA THR A 427 -9.44 -24.93 -17.23
C THR A 427 -10.24 -26.21 -17.45
N GLY A 428 -11.57 -26.09 -17.50
CA GLY A 428 -12.49 -27.21 -17.62
C GLY A 428 -12.54 -28.10 -16.37
N ASP A 429 -12.23 -27.54 -15.20
CA ASP A 429 -12.27 -28.26 -13.92
C ASP A 429 -13.73 -28.53 -13.52
N CYS A 430 -14.03 -29.78 -13.16
CA CYS A 430 -15.39 -30.24 -12.85
C CYS A 430 -16.00 -29.58 -11.61
N ASP A 431 -15.19 -28.97 -10.73
CA ASP A 431 -15.70 -28.19 -9.59
C ASP A 431 -16.55 -27.00 -10.06
N PHE A 432 -16.40 -26.54 -11.30
CA PHE A 432 -17.20 -25.47 -11.90
C PHE A 432 -18.70 -25.69 -11.67
N LEU A 433 -19.20 -26.91 -11.91
CA LEU A 433 -20.62 -27.23 -11.79
C LEU A 433 -21.14 -27.08 -10.35
N LYS A 434 -20.32 -27.44 -9.36
CA LYS A 434 -20.65 -27.30 -7.93
C LYS A 434 -20.59 -25.83 -7.51
N VAL A 435 -19.50 -25.15 -7.84
CA VAL A 435 -19.27 -23.76 -7.41
C VAL A 435 -20.31 -22.82 -8.03
N GLN A 436 -20.69 -23.01 -9.30
CA GLN A 436 -21.66 -22.13 -9.97
C GLN A 436 -23.06 -22.28 -9.38
N ALA A 437 -23.45 -23.51 -9.01
CA ALA A 437 -24.72 -23.76 -8.33
C ALA A 437 -24.76 -23.08 -6.94
N SER A 438 -23.70 -23.21 -6.14
CA SER A 438 -23.58 -22.55 -4.83
C SER A 438 -23.53 -21.03 -4.94
N TYR A 439 -22.93 -20.50 -6.01
CA TYR A 439 -22.94 -19.05 -6.29
C TYR A 439 -24.36 -18.58 -6.61
N ARG A 440 -25.09 -19.25 -7.51
CA ARG A 440 -26.50 -18.90 -7.82
C ARG A 440 -27.38 -18.85 -6.59
N GLU A 441 -27.26 -19.85 -5.71
CA GLU A 441 -28.07 -19.88 -4.48
C GLU A 441 -27.81 -18.67 -3.60
N ARG A 442 -26.53 -18.36 -3.34
CA ARG A 442 -26.13 -17.17 -2.58
C ARG A 442 -26.61 -15.88 -3.20
N CYS A 443 -26.66 -15.84 -4.53
CA CYS A 443 -27.05 -14.66 -5.28
C CYS A 443 -28.57 -14.46 -5.42
N ARG A 444 -29.42 -15.44 -5.06
CA ARG A 444 -30.90 -15.26 -5.09
C ARG A 444 -31.39 -14.14 -4.19
N GLN A 445 -30.61 -13.80 -3.16
CA GLN A 445 -30.96 -12.81 -2.14
C GLN A 445 -30.09 -11.55 -2.21
N SER A 446 -29.23 -11.41 -3.23
CA SER A 446 -28.23 -10.35 -3.31
C SER A 446 -28.13 -9.76 -4.71
N ASN A 447 -28.23 -8.43 -4.81
CA ASN A 447 -28.01 -7.69 -6.06
C ASN A 447 -26.53 -7.43 -6.37
N ARG A 448 -25.60 -7.99 -5.58
CA ARG A 448 -24.15 -7.76 -5.74
C ARG A 448 -23.48 -8.73 -6.73
N CYS A 449 -24.17 -9.79 -7.12
CA CYS A 449 -23.63 -10.81 -7.99
C CYS A 449 -23.76 -10.42 -9.46
N GLN A 450 -22.63 -10.19 -10.13
CA GLN A 450 -22.63 -9.67 -11.51
C GLN A 450 -22.73 -10.78 -12.55
N MET A 451 -22.23 -11.97 -12.24
CA MET A 451 -22.03 -13.04 -13.22
C MET A 451 -23.24 -13.97 -13.39
N VAL A 452 -24.32 -13.81 -12.61
CA VAL A 452 -25.49 -14.72 -12.65
C VAL A 452 -26.08 -14.84 -14.06
N GLY A 453 -26.16 -13.73 -14.80
CA GLY A 453 -26.68 -13.70 -16.17
C GLY A 453 -25.82 -14.44 -17.19
N ASP A 454 -24.52 -14.54 -16.95
CA ASP A 454 -23.56 -15.17 -17.87
C ASP A 454 -23.43 -16.69 -17.61
N LEU A 455 -23.84 -17.16 -16.42
CA LEU A 455 -23.63 -18.54 -16.00
C LEU A 455 -24.35 -19.58 -16.86
N ASP A 456 -25.50 -19.25 -17.46
CA ASP A 456 -26.23 -20.19 -18.34
C ASP A 456 -25.36 -20.53 -19.57
N GLY A 457 -24.87 -19.51 -20.26
CA GLY A 457 -23.98 -19.68 -21.42
C GLY A 457 -22.66 -20.35 -21.06
N MET A 458 -22.06 -19.99 -19.92
CA MET A 458 -20.85 -20.67 -19.42
C MET A 458 -21.11 -22.15 -19.14
N THR A 459 -22.25 -22.49 -18.54
CA THR A 459 -22.61 -23.88 -18.20
C THR A 459 -22.87 -24.71 -19.45
N GLU A 460 -23.59 -24.17 -20.43
CA GLU A 460 -23.81 -24.84 -21.71
C GLU A 460 -22.49 -25.11 -22.44
N SER A 461 -21.62 -24.09 -22.54
CA SER A 461 -20.30 -24.22 -23.16
C SER A 461 -19.42 -25.27 -22.44
N PHE A 462 -19.42 -25.24 -21.10
CA PHE A 462 -18.68 -26.21 -20.28
C PHE A 462 -19.18 -27.63 -20.51
N GLN A 463 -20.50 -27.84 -20.50
CA GLN A 463 -21.10 -29.16 -20.71
C GLN A 463 -20.82 -29.67 -22.13
N GLN A 464 -20.94 -28.85 -23.16
CA GLN A 464 -20.61 -29.26 -24.53
C GLN A 464 -19.17 -29.78 -24.65
N THR A 465 -18.24 -29.17 -23.92
CA THR A 465 -16.80 -29.49 -24.01
C THR A 465 -16.37 -30.62 -23.04
N ARG A 466 -17.04 -30.78 -21.89
CA ARG A 466 -16.55 -31.63 -20.77
C ARG A 466 -17.59 -32.60 -20.18
N ARG A 467 -18.78 -32.73 -20.76
CA ARG A 467 -19.86 -33.59 -20.24
C ARG A 467 -19.45 -35.04 -20.02
N GLN A 468 -18.54 -35.58 -20.83
CA GLN A 468 -18.07 -36.97 -20.71
C GLN A 468 -16.92 -37.14 -19.71
N SER A 469 -16.06 -36.12 -19.51
CA SER A 469 -14.90 -36.21 -18.61
C SER A 469 -15.23 -36.00 -17.14
N CYS A 470 -16.33 -35.29 -16.85
CA CYS A 470 -16.85 -35.15 -15.48
C CYS A 470 -17.83 -36.28 -15.10
N ALA A 471 -18.27 -37.11 -16.07
CA ALA A 471 -19.16 -38.25 -15.85
C ALA A 471 -18.35 -39.49 -15.44
N GLY A 472 -17.97 -39.58 -14.17
CA GLY A 472 -17.20 -40.72 -13.65
C GLY A 472 -16.58 -40.51 -12.27
N LYS A 473 -16.56 -39.27 -11.77
CA LYS A 473 -16.41 -38.98 -10.35
C LYS A 473 -17.84 -38.84 -9.80
N GLU A 474 -18.25 -39.77 -8.94
CA GLU A 474 -19.64 -39.87 -8.46
C GLU A 474 -20.21 -38.49 -8.09
N TRP A 475 -21.21 -38.08 -8.87
CA TRP A 475 -22.17 -37.08 -8.46
C TRP A 475 -22.97 -37.69 -7.30
N GLN A 476 -22.53 -37.44 -6.06
CA GLN A 476 -23.36 -37.62 -4.87
C GLN A 476 -24.01 -36.28 -4.55
N GLN A 477 -25.34 -36.28 -4.47
CA GLN A 477 -26.08 -35.16 -3.87
C GLN A 477 -25.52 -34.91 -2.46
N PRO A 478 -25.08 -33.69 -2.12
CA PRO A 478 -24.70 -33.40 -0.75
C PRO A 478 -25.94 -33.42 0.13
N GLU A 479 -25.92 -34.25 1.18
CA GLU A 479 -26.76 -34.02 2.34
C GLU A 479 -26.50 -32.59 2.86
N THR A 480 -27.59 -31.90 3.14
CA THR A 480 -27.60 -30.59 3.77
C THR A 480 -26.86 -30.60 5.10
N SER A 481 -25.58 -30.25 5.12
CA SER A 481 -24.94 -29.60 6.27
C SER A 481 -23.61 -28.94 5.88
N LEU A 482 -23.66 -27.64 5.57
CA LEU A 482 -22.59 -26.74 6.01
C LEU A 482 -22.99 -26.29 7.42
N ALA A 483 -22.82 -27.19 8.39
CA ALA A 483 -22.73 -26.78 9.78
C ALA A 483 -21.32 -26.23 9.98
N MET A 484 -21.23 -24.99 10.47
CA MET A 484 -19.98 -24.42 10.97
C MET A 484 -19.50 -25.24 12.18
N PRO A 485 -18.19 -25.43 12.39
CA PRO A 485 -17.70 -25.93 13.67
C PRO A 485 -17.98 -24.89 14.77
N GLU A 486 -18.39 -25.37 15.95
CA GLU A 486 -18.45 -24.58 17.19
C GLU A 486 -17.08 -24.08 17.65
#